data_AF-A0A9E7AN03-F1
#
_entry.id   AF-A0A9E7AN03-F1
#
_cell.length_a   1.000
_cell.length_b   1.000
_cell.length_c   1.000
_cell.angle_alpha   90.00
_cell.angle_beta   90.00
_cell.angle_gamma   90.00
#
_symmetry.space_group_name_H-M   'P 1'
#
loop_
_entity.id
_entity.type
_entity.pdbx_description
1 polymer ?
#
loop_
_entity_poly.entity_id
_entity_poly.type
_entity_poly.pdbx_seq_one_letter_code
_entity_poly.pdbx_strand_id
1 'polypeptide(L)'
;MQANSTPNDDRTGISALVGFGAQARGASGRLLPEIWMQDGVKRVEQALARLLCAEDDGETELMAAMRYATLHGGKRTRALLCLAAGALADTSAHMIYDVGAAIEMMHACTLVHDDLPAMDDDVLRRGLATVHVKFGEAT
;
A
#
# COMPACT_ATOMS: atom_id res chain seq x y z
N MET A 1 41.25 28.04 -10.29
CA MET A 1 41.50 26.92 -9.36
C MET A 1 40.44 26.98 -8.27
N GLN A 2 39.25 26.46 -8.54
CA GLN A 2 38.19 26.28 -7.54
C GLN A 2 37.68 24.86 -7.73
N ALA A 3 37.87 24.04 -6.70
CA ALA A 3 37.53 22.63 -6.69
C ALA A 3 36.01 22.47 -6.54
N ASN A 4 35.43 21.77 -7.49
CA ASN A 4 34.03 21.36 -7.49
C ASN A 4 33.81 20.36 -6.35
N SER A 5 33.06 20.76 -5.32
CA SER A 5 32.68 19.89 -4.20
C SER A 5 31.60 18.91 -4.67
N THR A 6 31.84 17.62 -4.47
CA THR A 6 30.98 16.50 -4.84
C THR A 6 29.54 16.65 -4.29
N PRO A 7 28.50 16.16 -5.01
CA PRO A 7 27.15 16.10 -4.46
C PRO A 7 27.12 15.12 -3.28
N ASN A 8 26.44 15.53 -2.22
CA ASN A 8 26.20 14.73 -1.02
C ASN A 8 25.38 13.48 -1.38
N ASP A 9 26.06 12.34 -1.52
CA ASP A 9 25.45 11.03 -1.71
C ASP A 9 25.02 10.52 -0.32
N ASP A 10 23.87 10.96 0.17
CA ASP A 10 23.20 10.45 1.38
C ASP A 10 22.65 9.03 1.13
N ARG A 11 23.52 8.10 0.70
CA ARG A 11 23.29 6.66 0.64
C ARG A 11 23.66 5.99 1.95
N THR A 12 23.26 6.56 3.08
CA THR A 12 23.10 5.80 4.32
C THR A 12 21.86 4.92 4.20
N GLY A 13 21.90 4.02 3.20
CA GLY A 13 20.94 2.95 3.01
C GLY A 13 21.00 2.05 4.22
N ILE A 14 20.03 2.20 5.11
CA ILE A 14 19.62 1.13 6.00
C ILE A 14 19.27 -0.04 5.08
N SER A 15 20.15 -1.05 5.01
CA SER A 15 19.95 -2.25 4.18
C SER A 15 18.52 -2.76 4.36
N ALA A 16 17.88 -3.13 3.24
CA ALA A 16 16.50 -3.57 3.24
C ALA A 16 16.29 -4.75 4.21
N LEU A 17 17.30 -5.62 4.37
CA LEU A 17 17.31 -6.72 5.34
C LEU A 17 17.23 -6.30 6.82
N VAL A 18 17.61 -5.06 7.14
CA VAL A 18 17.52 -4.47 8.49
C VAL A 18 16.19 -3.73 8.64
N GLY A 19 15.75 -3.00 7.61
CA GLY A 19 14.49 -2.25 7.63
C GLY A 19 13.23 -3.13 7.55
N PHE A 20 13.26 -4.23 6.78
CA PHE A 20 12.11 -5.12 6.55
C PHE A 20 11.85 -6.15 7.64
N GLY A 21 12.67 -6.19 8.70
CA GLY A 21 12.56 -7.30 9.63
C GLY A 21 13.40 -7.24 10.89
N ALA A 22 14.01 -6.10 11.26
CA ALA A 22 14.70 -6.00 12.55
C ALA A 22 13.80 -6.42 13.73
N GLN A 23 12.49 -6.19 13.63
CA GLN A 23 11.48 -6.58 14.63
C GLN A 23 10.81 -7.95 14.36
N ALA A 24 10.99 -8.53 13.16
CA ALA A 24 10.36 -9.81 12.77
C ALA A 24 11.28 -11.02 12.95
N ARG A 25 12.48 -10.84 13.54
CA ARG A 25 13.40 -11.93 13.85
C ARG A 25 13.16 -12.42 15.27
N GLY A 26 12.85 -13.71 15.42
CA GLY A 26 12.76 -14.35 16.74
C GLY A 26 14.15 -14.52 17.38
N ALA A 27 14.20 -15.01 18.63
CA ALA A 27 15.45 -15.19 19.39
C ALA A 27 16.52 -16.05 18.68
N SER A 28 16.13 -16.86 17.70
CA SER A 28 17.01 -17.68 16.84
C SER A 28 17.46 -16.98 15.55
N GLY A 29 17.13 -15.71 15.33
CA GLY A 29 17.44 -14.96 14.09
C GLY A 29 16.56 -15.32 12.89
N ARG A 30 15.61 -16.26 13.05
CA ARG A 30 14.66 -16.70 12.01
C ARG A 30 13.54 -15.65 11.86
N LEU A 31 13.18 -15.34 10.62
CA LEU A 31 11.99 -14.54 10.30
C LEU A 31 10.73 -15.28 10.79
N LEU A 32 9.86 -14.55 11.47
CA LEU A 32 8.53 -14.99 11.85
C LEU A 32 7.56 -14.49 10.76
N PRO A 33 7.09 -15.35 9.83
CA PRO A 33 6.33 -14.93 8.66
C PRO A 33 5.08 -14.13 9.02
N GLU A 34 4.38 -14.52 10.09
CA GLU A 34 3.16 -13.86 10.54
C GLU A 34 3.43 -12.43 11.00
N ILE A 35 4.52 -12.22 11.75
CA ILE A 35 4.92 -10.88 12.22
C ILE A 35 5.34 -10.01 11.04
N TRP A 36 6.12 -10.57 10.12
CA TRP A 36 6.55 -9.86 8.92
C TRP A 36 5.37 -9.44 8.05
N MET A 37 4.41 -10.35 7.83
CA MET A 37 3.20 -10.06 7.06
C MET A 37 2.34 -8.99 7.76
N GLN A 38 2.17 -9.08 9.08
CA GLN A 38 1.42 -8.09 9.84
C GLN A 38 2.04 -6.69 9.77
N ASP A 39 3.36 -6.57 9.94
CA ASP A 39 4.05 -5.29 9.81
C ASP A 39 3.99 -4.78 8.37
N GLY A 40 4.23 -5.64 7.37
CA GLY A 40 4.14 -5.30 5.96
C GLY A 40 2.76 -4.75 5.57
N VAL A 41 1.68 -5.42 5.99
CA VAL A 41 0.30 -4.93 5.81
C VAL A 41 0.14 -3.56 6.45
N LYS A 42 0.56 -3.39 7.71
CA LYS A 42 0.44 -2.11 8.43
C LYS A 42 1.18 -0.98 7.71
N ARG A 43 2.40 -1.22 7.21
CA ARG A 43 3.20 -0.22 6.47
C ARG A 43 2.54 0.17 5.16
N VAL A 44 1.96 -0.80 4.44
CA VAL A 44 1.22 -0.54 3.20
C VAL A 44 -0.06 0.24 3.48
N GLU A 45 -0.80 -0.08 4.54
CA GLU A 45 -1.99 0.67 4.91
C GLU A 45 -1.67 2.11 5.33
N GLN A 46 -0.54 2.33 6.00
CA GLN A 46 -0.03 3.68 6.28
C GLN A 46 0.33 4.43 5.00
N ALA A 47 0.98 3.77 4.04
CA ALA A 47 1.29 4.36 2.74
C ALA A 47 0.01 4.69 1.95
N LEU A 48 -0.95 3.78 1.89
CA LEU A 48 -2.27 4.01 1.28
C LEU A 48 -2.99 5.21 1.91
N ALA A 49 -3.06 5.25 3.25
CA ALA A 49 -3.71 6.34 3.95
C ALA A 49 -3.03 7.69 3.65
N ARG A 50 -1.68 7.73 3.65
CA ARG A 50 -0.90 8.92 3.33
C ARG A 50 -1.13 9.38 1.89
N LEU A 51 -1.09 8.46 0.93
CA LEU A 51 -1.23 8.76 -0.51
C LEU A 51 -2.66 9.13 -0.91
N LEU A 52 -3.66 8.71 -0.13
CA LEU A 52 -5.07 9.03 -0.35
C LEU A 52 -5.60 10.12 0.60
N CYS A 53 -4.76 10.77 1.40
CA CYS A 53 -5.18 11.92 2.20
C CYS A 53 -5.46 13.12 1.30
N ALA A 54 -6.51 13.88 1.63
CA ALA A 54 -6.74 15.18 1.02
C ALA A 54 -5.67 16.18 1.49
N GLU A 55 -5.17 16.98 0.55
CA GLU A 55 -4.46 18.22 0.88
C GLU A 55 -5.48 19.27 1.38
N ASP A 56 -4.98 20.44 1.80
CA ASP A 56 -5.65 21.45 2.65
C ASP A 56 -7.04 21.97 2.18
N ASP A 57 -7.53 21.56 1.01
CA ASP A 57 -8.78 22.02 0.38
C ASP A 57 -10.03 21.19 0.75
N GLY A 58 -9.89 20.14 1.57
CA GLY A 58 -10.98 19.31 2.08
C GLY A 58 -11.30 18.05 1.28
N GLU A 59 -12.02 17.10 1.90
CA GLU A 59 -12.34 15.80 1.28
C GLU A 59 -13.52 15.92 0.31
N THR A 60 -13.30 15.56 -0.96
CA THR A 60 -14.36 15.48 -1.98
C THR A 60 -15.06 14.11 -1.94
N GLU A 61 -16.27 14.01 -2.52
CA GLU A 61 -17.00 12.73 -2.60
C GLU A 61 -16.20 11.64 -3.31
N LEU A 62 -15.53 11.97 -4.43
CA LEU A 62 -14.65 11.05 -5.15
C LEU A 62 -13.51 10.55 -4.24
N MET A 63 -12.88 11.44 -3.46
CA MET A 63 -11.83 11.03 -2.52
C MET A 63 -12.37 10.11 -1.42
N ALA A 64 -13.57 10.41 -0.89
CA ALA A 64 -14.24 9.54 0.07
C ALA A 64 -14.55 8.16 -0.54
N ALA A 65 -14.98 8.09 -1.80
CA ALA A 65 -15.23 6.84 -2.53
C ALA A 65 -13.94 6.04 -2.77
N MET A 66 -12.85 6.68 -3.20
CA MET A 66 -11.53 6.05 -3.38
C MET A 66 -10.98 5.49 -2.07
N ARG A 67 -11.06 6.25 -0.98
CA ARG A 67 -10.66 5.80 0.36
C ARG A 67 -11.56 4.67 0.84
N TYR A 68 -12.86 4.74 0.56
CA TYR A 68 -13.78 3.66 0.87
C TYR A 68 -13.40 2.36 0.17
N ALA A 69 -13.20 2.39 -1.15
CA ALA A 69 -12.79 1.22 -1.93
C ALA A 69 -11.46 0.62 -1.45
N THR A 70 -10.49 1.46 -1.07
CA THR A 70 -9.11 1.02 -0.85
C THR A 70 -8.80 0.66 0.60
N LEU A 71 -9.36 1.38 1.57
CA LEU A 71 -9.00 1.27 3.00
C LEU A 71 -9.87 0.28 3.80
N HIS A 72 -10.98 -0.23 3.25
CA HIS A 72 -11.86 -1.19 3.97
C HIS A 72 -11.32 -2.64 3.94
N GLY A 73 -10.02 -2.77 4.19
CA GLY A 73 -9.34 -4.03 4.47
C GLY A 73 -9.02 -4.90 3.26
N GLY A 74 -8.71 -6.16 3.55
CA GLY A 74 -8.20 -7.15 2.59
C GLY A 74 -6.89 -7.75 3.08
N LYS A 75 -6.48 -8.86 2.46
CA LYS A 75 -5.26 -9.57 2.87
C LYS A 75 -3.97 -8.86 2.42
N ARG A 76 -4.09 -7.84 1.56
CA ARG A 76 -2.98 -7.12 0.90
C ARG A 76 -1.93 -8.04 0.29
N THR A 77 -2.38 -9.18 -0.25
CA THR A 77 -1.49 -10.23 -0.75
C THR A 77 -0.59 -9.72 -1.87
N ARG A 78 -1.08 -8.82 -2.73
CA ARG A 78 -0.30 -8.29 -3.85
C ARG A 78 0.79 -7.34 -3.35
N ALA A 79 0.46 -6.47 -2.39
CA ALA A 79 1.48 -5.66 -1.74
C ALA A 79 2.52 -6.52 -1.01
N LEU A 80 2.12 -7.55 -0.26
CA LEU A 80 3.07 -8.44 0.42
C LEU A 80 4.03 -9.14 -0.56
N LEU A 81 3.55 -9.59 -1.71
CA LEU A 81 4.41 -10.14 -2.77
C LEU A 81 5.39 -9.10 -3.31
N CYS A 82 4.94 -7.85 -3.48
CA CYS A 82 5.79 -6.74 -3.87
C CYS A 82 6.88 -6.46 -2.83
N LEU A 83 6.53 -6.40 -1.54
CA LEU A 83 7.49 -6.21 -0.44
C LEU A 83 8.52 -7.34 -0.41
N ALA A 84 8.08 -8.59 -0.58
CA ALA A 84 8.98 -9.75 -0.62
C ALA A 84 9.97 -9.65 -1.81
N ALA A 85 9.50 -9.27 -3.00
CA ALA A 85 10.35 -9.07 -4.16
C ALA A 85 11.35 -7.91 -3.94
N GLY A 86 10.92 -6.78 -3.38
CA GLY A 86 11.79 -5.65 -3.06
C GLY A 86 12.85 -5.99 -2.01
N ALA A 87 12.50 -6.83 -1.02
CA ALA A 87 13.44 -7.31 -0.02
C ALA A 87 14.54 -8.22 -0.63
N LEU A 88 14.17 -9.07 -1.59
CA LEU A 88 15.14 -9.90 -2.34
C LEU A 88 16.07 -9.06 -3.23
N ALA A 89 15.60 -7.91 -3.70
CA ALA A 89 16.34 -6.97 -4.54
C ALA A 89 17.09 -5.87 -3.76
N ASP A 90 17.14 -5.94 -2.42
CA ASP A 90 17.74 -4.94 -1.52
C ASP A 90 17.27 -3.49 -1.79
N THR A 91 15.98 -3.33 -2.10
CA THR A 91 15.38 -2.02 -2.39
C THR A 91 15.03 -1.25 -1.11
N SER A 92 15.14 0.08 -1.14
CA SER A 92 14.73 0.95 -0.04
C SER A 92 13.29 0.68 0.43
N ALA A 93 13.12 0.58 1.75
CA ALA A 93 11.85 0.20 2.33
C ALA A 93 10.72 1.20 2.05
N HIS A 94 11.03 2.50 2.11
CA HIS A 94 10.03 3.53 1.84
C HIS A 94 9.49 3.44 0.40
N MET A 95 10.37 3.21 -0.58
CA MET A 95 9.96 3.15 -1.98
C MET A 95 9.04 1.95 -2.24
N ILE A 96 9.36 0.78 -1.69
CA ILE A 96 8.56 -0.42 -1.96
C ILE A 96 7.20 -0.41 -1.23
N TYR A 97 7.07 0.31 -0.10
CA TYR A 97 5.76 0.53 0.52
C TYR A 97 4.83 1.34 -0.40
N ASP A 98 5.36 2.38 -1.04
CA ASP A 98 4.60 3.20 -1.99
C ASP A 98 4.24 2.42 -3.26
N VAL A 99 5.15 1.57 -3.76
CA VAL A 99 4.85 0.67 -4.89
C VAL A 99 3.78 -0.37 -4.49
N GLY A 100 3.88 -0.94 -3.29
CA GLY A 100 2.87 -1.87 -2.77
C GLY A 100 1.50 -1.21 -2.62
N ALA A 101 1.46 0.04 -2.14
CA ALA A 101 0.25 0.85 -2.07
C ALA A 101 -0.35 1.10 -3.46
N ALA A 102 0.46 1.50 -4.45
CA ALA A 102 0.01 1.71 -5.82
C ALA A 102 -0.61 0.44 -6.44
N ILE A 103 0.01 -0.72 -6.22
CA ILE A 103 -0.52 -2.02 -6.67
C ILE A 103 -1.89 -2.32 -6.02
N GLU A 104 -2.05 -2.03 -4.74
CA GLU A 104 -3.34 -2.25 -4.05
C GLU A 104 -4.40 -1.22 -4.45
N MET A 105 -4.04 0.01 -4.81
CA MET A 105 -4.95 0.99 -5.41
C MET A 105 -5.46 0.53 -6.77
N MET A 106 -4.56 0.03 -7.63
CA MET A 106 -4.96 -0.57 -8.90
C MET A 106 -5.89 -1.76 -8.68
N HIS A 107 -5.56 -2.63 -7.73
CA HIS A 107 -6.42 -3.75 -7.37
C HIS A 107 -7.81 -3.30 -6.88
N ALA A 108 -7.87 -2.27 -6.04
CA ALA A 108 -9.15 -1.73 -5.56
C ALA A 108 -9.98 -1.19 -6.73
N CYS A 109 -9.38 -0.44 -7.65
CA CYS A 109 -10.06 0.09 -8.84
C CYS A 109 -10.66 -1.01 -9.72
N THR A 110 -9.96 -2.14 -9.93
CA THR A 110 -10.55 -3.25 -10.70
C THR A 110 -11.77 -3.82 -10.00
N LEU A 111 -11.73 -4.01 -8.66
CA LEU A 111 -12.88 -4.52 -7.91
C LEU A 111 -14.07 -3.58 -7.94
N VAL A 112 -13.84 -2.26 -7.89
CA VAL A 112 -14.93 -1.27 -8.02
C VAL A 112 -15.64 -1.43 -9.36
N HIS A 113 -14.89 -1.60 -10.44
CA HIS A 113 -15.47 -1.79 -11.76
C HIS A 113 -16.17 -3.15 -11.86
N ASP A 114 -15.57 -4.23 -11.35
CA ASP A 114 -16.17 -5.58 -11.31
C ASP A 114 -17.54 -5.55 -10.62
N ASP A 115 -17.67 -4.75 -9.56
CA ASP A 115 -18.91 -4.60 -8.79
C ASP A 115 -20.04 -3.90 -9.56
N LEU A 116 -19.79 -3.23 -10.69
CA LEU A 116 -20.83 -2.43 -11.38
C LEU A 116 -21.99 -3.28 -11.90
N PRO A 117 -23.21 -2.72 -12.02
CA PRO A 117 -24.38 -3.44 -12.56
C PRO A 117 -24.18 -4.01 -13.97
N ALA A 118 -23.29 -3.40 -14.74
CA ALA A 118 -22.93 -3.86 -16.09
C ALA A 118 -21.92 -5.03 -16.10
N MET A 119 -21.30 -5.34 -14.96
CA MET A 119 -20.34 -6.43 -14.79
C MET A 119 -20.91 -7.51 -13.87
N ASP A 120 -20.49 -7.61 -12.61
CA ASP A 120 -20.97 -8.66 -11.69
C ASP A 120 -22.27 -8.29 -10.97
N ASP A 121 -22.69 -7.01 -10.99
CA ASP A 121 -23.86 -6.49 -10.26
C ASP A 121 -23.81 -6.83 -8.76
N ASP A 122 -22.60 -6.85 -8.20
CA ASP A 122 -22.36 -7.13 -6.79
C ASP A 122 -22.81 -5.95 -5.93
N VAL A 123 -23.81 -6.15 -5.09
CA VAL A 123 -24.29 -5.11 -4.15
C VAL A 123 -23.51 -5.10 -2.83
N LEU A 124 -22.77 -6.18 -2.54
CA LEU A 124 -21.98 -6.35 -1.33
C LEU A 124 -20.59 -6.92 -1.62
N ARG A 125 -19.56 -6.31 -1.04
CA ARG A 125 -18.19 -6.84 -1.04
C ARG A 125 -17.69 -6.96 0.39
N ARG A 126 -17.35 -8.20 0.78
CA ARG A 126 -16.89 -8.54 2.15
C ARG A 126 -17.86 -8.07 3.25
N GLY A 127 -19.17 -8.13 2.98
CA GLY A 127 -20.23 -7.74 3.90
C GLY A 127 -20.50 -6.23 3.98
N LEU A 128 -19.87 -5.41 3.13
CA LEU A 128 -20.11 -3.97 3.03
C LEU A 128 -20.73 -3.63 1.66
N ALA A 129 -21.53 -2.57 1.59
CA ALA A 129 -22.05 -2.06 0.31
C ALA A 129 -20.91 -1.77 -0.68
N THR A 130 -21.08 -2.14 -1.95
CA THR A 130 -20.12 -1.79 -2.99
C THR A 130 -20.14 -0.29 -3.29
N VAL A 131 -19.11 0.22 -3.97
CA VAL A 131 -18.95 1.68 -4.18
C VAL A 131 -20.16 2.26 -4.90
N HIS A 132 -20.62 1.64 -5.97
CA HIS A 132 -21.74 2.14 -6.75
C HIS A 132 -23.07 2.14 -5.97
N VAL A 133 -23.25 1.18 -5.05
CA VAL A 133 -24.41 1.15 -4.15
C VAL A 133 -24.37 2.29 -3.15
N LYS A 134 -23.18 2.63 -2.64
CA LYS A 134 -23.01 3.63 -1.58
C LYS A 134 -22.92 5.07 -2.08
N PHE A 135 -22.22 5.30 -3.19
CA PHE A 135 -21.92 6.63 -3.72
C PHE A 135 -22.63 6.92 -5.05
N GLY A 136 -23.22 5.92 -5.68
CA GLY A 136 -23.79 6.02 -7.02
C GLY A 136 -22.85 5.48 -8.09
N GLU A 137 -23.41 5.07 -9.23
CA GLU A 137 -22.65 4.44 -10.33
C GLU A 137 -21.64 5.39 -11.00
N ALA A 138 -21.91 6.70 -10.98
CA ALA A 138 -21.08 7.70 -11.63
C ALA A 138 -19.88 8.18 -10.79
N THR A 139 -19.86 7.86 -9.50
CA THR A 139 -18.85 8.30 -8.53
C THR A 139 -17.79 7.23 -8.31
#